data_AF-A0A9W4G7B8-F1
#
_entry.id   AF-A0A9W4G7B8-F1
#
_cell.length_a   1.000
_cell.length_b   1.000
_cell.length_c   1.000
_cell.angle_alpha   90.00
_cell.angle_beta   90.00
_cell.angle_gamma   90.00
#
_symmetry.space_group_name_H-M   'P 1'
#
loop_
_entity.id
_entity.type
_entity.pdbx_description
1 polymer ?
#
loop_
_entity_poly.entity_id
_entity_poly.type
_entity_poly.pdbx_seq_one_letter_code
_entity_poly.pdbx_strand_id
1 'polypeptide(L)'
;MLPFLTQLSLEDTTHEYVELTQKLVKGMENLSRLREEDIEVGFSPKEVVYKEDKVILYRFKSQVEKPFQIPVLIVYALVNRPFMVDLQEDRSLVANLLKLGLDVYLLDWGYPTRADRWLTLDDYLNGYLDNCVDFICKTHQLDKINLLGICQGGTFSLCYSSMHPDKVKNLIVMVTPVDFKMKNTLLNMRGGCTLGSDALDVDLMIDAMGNVPGDFLNLEFLMLKPLQLGYQKYLDLPDIMSSQDKLLNFMRMEKWIFDSPDQAGEAYRQFLKDFYQGNKLIKGEVVIGEKQVNLKAVNMPVLNLYAEKDHLVDPSSSIALKQYVGSKDYTVQSFPVGHIGMYVSGKVQRDLPPTIANWLKARG
;
A
#
# COMPACT_ATOMS: atom_id res chain seq x y z
N MET A 1 40.62 -13.30 -29.47
CA MET A 1 39.76 -13.82 -30.54
C MET A 1 38.47 -14.28 -29.84
N LEU A 2 37.46 -13.41 -29.80
CA LEU A 2 36.19 -13.62 -29.08
C LEU A 2 35.21 -14.42 -29.97
N PRO A 3 34.77 -15.62 -29.60
CA PRO A 3 33.69 -16.31 -30.29
C PRO A 3 32.40 -16.13 -29.48
N PHE A 4 31.67 -15.02 -29.69
CA PHE A 4 30.28 -14.89 -29.22
C PHE A 4 29.54 -13.75 -29.94
N LEU A 5 29.44 -13.82 -31.26
CA LEU A 5 28.47 -13.04 -32.04
C LEU A 5 27.74 -14.05 -32.94
N THR A 6 26.63 -14.54 -32.43
CA THR A 6 25.74 -15.51 -33.06
C THR A 6 25.15 -14.97 -34.36
N GLN A 7 25.13 -15.86 -35.37
CA GLN A 7 24.40 -15.71 -36.63
C GLN A 7 22.90 -15.55 -36.36
N LEU A 8 22.34 -14.36 -36.58
CA LEU A 8 20.89 -14.18 -36.78
C LEU A 8 20.60 -14.53 -38.25
N SER A 9 19.74 -15.52 -38.50
CA SER A 9 19.34 -15.85 -39.87
C SER A 9 18.33 -14.82 -40.40
N LEU A 10 18.34 -14.57 -41.72
CA LEU A 10 17.36 -13.68 -42.37
C LEU A 10 15.91 -14.16 -42.14
N GLU A 11 15.69 -15.47 -42.04
CA GLU A 11 14.39 -16.06 -41.75
C GLU A 11 13.93 -15.76 -40.31
N ASP A 12 14.83 -15.84 -39.33
CA ASP A 12 14.51 -15.50 -37.93
C ASP A 12 14.14 -14.01 -37.81
N THR A 13 14.92 -13.12 -38.45
CA THR A 13 14.64 -11.67 -38.40
C THR A 13 13.34 -11.27 -39.10
N THR A 14 12.96 -11.98 -40.17
CA THR A 14 11.69 -11.73 -40.87
C THR A 14 10.50 -12.27 -40.07
N HIS A 15 10.64 -13.43 -39.43
CA HIS A 15 9.62 -13.97 -38.53
C HIS A 15 9.38 -13.06 -37.33
N GLU A 16 10.44 -12.59 -36.66
CA GLU A 16 10.34 -11.64 -35.54
C GLU A 16 9.68 -10.32 -35.97
N TYR A 17 10.03 -9.79 -37.15
CA TYR A 17 9.45 -8.56 -37.67
C TYR A 17 7.94 -8.68 -37.96
N VAL A 18 7.53 -9.81 -38.54
CA VAL A 18 6.11 -10.10 -38.79
C VAL A 18 5.34 -10.24 -37.48
N GLU A 19 5.89 -10.98 -36.51
CA GLU A 19 5.28 -11.16 -35.19
C GLU A 19 5.10 -9.82 -34.46
N LEU A 20 6.13 -8.97 -34.45
CA LEU A 20 6.06 -7.63 -33.87
C LEU A 20 5.00 -6.77 -34.56
N THR A 21 4.96 -6.77 -35.89
CA THR A 21 3.97 -6.00 -36.66
C THR A 21 2.54 -6.44 -36.35
N GLN A 22 2.30 -7.76 -36.26
CA GLN A 22 0.99 -8.31 -35.89
C GLN A 22 0.58 -7.90 -34.47
N LYS A 23 1.52 -7.92 -33.52
CA LYS A 23 1.29 -7.47 -32.14
C LYS A 23 0.94 -5.99 -32.08
N LEU A 24 1.63 -5.14 -32.85
CA LEU A 24 1.36 -3.71 -32.93
C LEU A 24 -0.01 -3.41 -33.53
N VAL A 25 -0.39 -4.06 -34.63
CA VAL A 25 -1.71 -3.88 -35.26
C VAL A 25 -2.83 -4.30 -34.30
N LYS A 26 -2.73 -5.49 -33.70
CA LYS A 26 -3.67 -5.93 -32.65
C LYS A 26 -3.71 -4.98 -31.46
N GLY A 27 -2.56 -4.44 -31.08
CA GLY A 27 -2.45 -3.44 -30.02
C GLY A 27 -3.20 -2.15 -30.32
N MET A 28 -3.08 -1.63 -31.54
CA MET A 28 -3.83 -0.46 -32.00
C MET A 28 -5.35 -0.74 -32.07
N GLU A 29 -5.75 -1.95 -32.50
CA GLU A 29 -7.16 -2.36 -32.49
C GLU A 29 -7.71 -2.43 -31.06
N ASN A 30 -6.98 -3.03 -30.12
CA ASN A 30 -7.39 -3.12 -28.73
C ASN A 30 -7.47 -1.73 -28.07
N LEU A 31 -6.50 -0.85 -28.32
CA LEU A 31 -6.52 0.54 -27.84
C LEU A 31 -7.68 1.35 -28.42
N SER A 32 -7.97 1.21 -29.71
CA SER A 32 -9.06 1.95 -30.35
C SER A 32 -10.45 1.51 -29.90
N ARG A 33 -10.58 0.29 -29.37
CA ARG A 33 -11.81 -0.24 -28.77
C ARG A 33 -11.95 0.06 -27.28
N LEU A 34 -10.84 0.38 -26.61
CA LEU A 34 -10.79 0.71 -25.19
C LEU A 34 -11.43 2.06 -24.94
N ARG A 35 -12.46 2.07 -24.11
CA ARG A 35 -13.11 3.28 -23.59
C ARG A 35 -12.72 3.46 -22.13
N GLU A 36 -12.81 4.69 -21.63
CA GLU A 36 -12.48 5.00 -20.24
C GLU A 36 -13.35 4.22 -19.25
N GLU A 37 -14.62 3.97 -19.62
CA GLU A 37 -15.56 3.10 -18.90
C GLU A 37 -15.11 1.63 -18.82
N ASP A 38 -14.24 1.16 -19.72
CA ASP A 38 -13.72 -0.21 -19.65
C ASP A 38 -12.59 -0.33 -18.60
N ILE A 39 -12.03 0.81 -18.12
CA ILE A 39 -10.99 0.91 -17.07
C ILE A 39 -11.65 1.19 -15.70
N GLU A 40 -12.69 0.43 -15.40
CA GLU A 40 -13.30 0.39 -14.07
C GLU A 40 -12.33 -0.21 -13.04
N VAL A 41 -12.30 0.42 -11.86
CA VAL A 41 -11.54 0.01 -10.67
C VAL A 41 -12.44 0.18 -9.45
N GLY A 42 -12.19 -0.57 -8.36
CA GLY A 42 -13.02 -0.48 -7.16
C GLY A 42 -14.41 -1.09 -7.34
N PHE A 43 -14.46 -2.30 -7.92
CA PHE A 43 -15.69 -2.98 -8.36
C PHE A 43 -16.61 -3.42 -7.21
N SER A 44 -16.07 -3.66 -6.02
CA SER A 44 -16.87 -4.23 -4.93
C SER A 44 -17.92 -3.21 -4.46
N PRO A 45 -19.22 -3.57 -4.42
CA PRO A 45 -20.27 -2.66 -3.97
C PRO A 45 -19.99 -2.14 -2.56
N LYS A 46 -20.00 -0.81 -2.42
CA LYS A 46 -19.67 -0.12 -1.17
C LYS A 46 -20.52 1.11 -0.94
N GLU A 47 -20.66 1.46 0.32
CA GLU A 47 -21.40 2.63 0.78
C GLU A 47 -20.47 3.55 1.57
N VAL A 48 -20.67 4.86 1.42
CA VAL A 48 -20.03 5.85 2.29
C VAL A 48 -20.80 5.87 3.60
N VAL A 49 -20.17 5.44 4.68
CA VAL A 49 -20.81 5.32 6.00
C VAL A 49 -20.39 6.45 6.94
N TYR A 50 -19.21 7.03 6.71
CA TYR A 50 -18.71 8.19 7.45
C TYR A 50 -17.89 9.09 6.53
N LYS A 51 -17.97 10.39 6.77
CA LYS A 51 -17.21 11.41 6.03
C LYS A 51 -16.85 12.54 6.98
N GLU A 52 -15.58 12.93 6.93
CA GLU A 52 -15.01 14.04 7.69
C GLU A 52 -13.97 14.71 6.81
N ASP A 53 -14.16 16.00 6.53
CA ASP A 53 -13.34 16.73 5.56
C ASP A 53 -13.21 15.98 4.21
N LYS A 54 -11.99 15.51 3.91
CA LYS A 54 -11.64 14.76 2.70
C LYS A 54 -11.60 13.25 2.97
N VAL A 55 -11.62 12.86 4.24
CA VAL A 55 -11.61 11.47 4.68
C VAL A 55 -12.98 10.85 4.47
N ILE A 56 -12.99 9.69 3.83
CA ILE A 56 -14.18 8.90 3.55
C ILE A 56 -13.95 7.49 4.11
N LEU A 57 -14.90 7.03 4.91
CA LEU A 57 -14.96 5.64 5.35
C LEU A 57 -15.97 4.89 4.48
N TYR A 58 -15.48 3.90 3.75
CA TYR A 58 -16.31 2.99 3.00
C TYR A 58 -16.61 1.73 3.80
N ARG A 59 -17.86 1.26 3.77
CA ARG A 59 -18.22 -0.11 4.15
C ARG A 59 -18.60 -0.89 2.90
N PHE A 60 -18.04 -2.07 2.74
CA PHE A 60 -18.39 -2.93 1.62
C PHE A 60 -19.59 -3.81 1.95
N LYS A 61 -20.41 -4.10 0.93
CA LYS A 61 -21.58 -4.95 1.10
C LYS A 61 -21.14 -6.41 1.29
N SER A 62 -21.58 -7.03 2.39
CA SER A 62 -21.34 -8.46 2.66
C SER A 62 -21.82 -9.32 1.50
N GLN A 63 -21.03 -10.35 1.17
CA GLN A 63 -21.38 -11.37 0.17
C GLN A 63 -21.88 -12.68 0.81
N VAL A 64 -21.98 -12.70 2.14
CA VAL A 64 -22.46 -13.85 2.92
C VAL A 64 -23.61 -13.44 3.85
N GLU A 65 -24.47 -14.39 4.20
CA GLU A 65 -25.60 -14.15 5.12
C GLU A 65 -25.14 -13.83 6.54
N LYS A 66 -24.06 -14.45 7.00
CA LYS A 66 -23.54 -14.33 8.38
C LYS A 66 -22.06 -13.94 8.36
N PRO A 67 -21.75 -12.64 8.26
CA PRO A 67 -20.37 -12.17 8.35
C PRO A 67 -19.83 -12.33 9.79
N PHE A 68 -18.52 -12.18 9.93
CA PHE A 68 -17.84 -12.16 11.22
C PHE A 68 -18.34 -10.97 12.04
N GLN A 69 -18.52 -11.17 13.35
CA GLN A 69 -19.09 -10.14 14.22
C GLN A 69 -18.17 -8.92 14.35
N ILE A 70 -16.85 -9.11 14.27
CA ILE A 70 -15.87 -8.05 14.47
C ILE A 70 -15.33 -7.63 13.10
N PRO A 71 -15.60 -6.40 12.66
CA PRO A 71 -15.19 -5.92 11.35
C PRO A 71 -13.67 -5.73 11.27
N VAL A 72 -13.17 -5.64 10.04
CA VAL A 72 -11.79 -5.23 9.73
C VAL A 72 -11.80 -3.87 9.06
N LEU A 73 -11.07 -2.92 9.63
CA LEU A 73 -10.78 -1.64 8.99
C LEU A 73 -9.42 -1.71 8.28
N ILE A 74 -9.43 -1.53 6.96
CA ILE A 74 -8.24 -1.40 6.14
C ILE A 74 -7.77 0.07 6.19
N VAL A 75 -6.55 0.27 6.69
CA VAL A 75 -5.86 1.56 6.76
C VAL A 75 -4.78 1.57 5.69
N TYR A 76 -5.03 2.33 4.62
CA TYR A 76 -4.10 2.44 3.50
C TYR A 76 -3.03 3.52 3.73
N ALA A 77 -2.00 3.53 2.89
CA ALA A 77 -1.00 4.60 2.88
C ALA A 77 -1.63 5.94 2.44
N LEU A 78 -0.97 7.06 2.76
CA LEU A 78 -1.31 8.37 2.17
C LEU A 78 -0.85 8.46 0.71
N VAL A 79 0.12 7.62 0.34
CA VAL A 79 0.62 7.50 -1.03
C VAL A 79 -0.33 6.62 -1.85
N ASN A 80 -0.80 7.18 -2.97
CA ASN A 80 -1.74 6.60 -3.91
C ASN A 80 -3.11 6.25 -3.31
N ARG A 81 -4.10 6.03 -4.17
CA ARG A 81 -5.46 5.75 -3.70
C ARG A 81 -5.66 4.30 -3.24
N PRO A 82 -6.59 4.06 -2.29
CA PRO A 82 -6.79 2.75 -1.67
C PRO A 82 -7.53 1.75 -2.57
N PHE A 83 -8.09 2.15 -3.72
CA PHE A 83 -8.77 1.22 -4.63
C PHE A 83 -7.85 0.12 -5.18
N MET A 84 -6.54 0.21 -4.98
CA MET A 84 -5.58 -0.85 -5.28
C MET A 84 -5.89 -2.18 -4.58
N VAL A 85 -6.50 -2.14 -3.39
CA VAL A 85 -6.93 -3.36 -2.69
C VAL A 85 -8.21 -3.98 -3.28
N ASP A 86 -8.84 -3.30 -4.25
CA ASP A 86 -10.07 -3.68 -4.93
C ASP A 86 -9.98 -3.38 -6.44
N LEU A 87 -8.86 -3.74 -7.08
CA LEU A 87 -8.54 -3.31 -8.44
C LEU A 87 -9.50 -3.86 -9.50
N GLN A 88 -9.77 -5.16 -9.46
CA GLN A 88 -10.70 -5.87 -10.35
C GLN A 88 -11.19 -7.16 -9.69
N GLU A 89 -12.23 -7.80 -10.23
CA GLU A 89 -12.92 -8.92 -9.58
C GLU A 89 -12.01 -10.12 -9.24
N ASP A 90 -11.13 -10.53 -10.14
CA ASP A 90 -10.15 -11.61 -9.93
C ASP A 90 -8.89 -11.17 -9.17
N ARG A 91 -8.73 -9.86 -8.93
CA ARG A 91 -7.59 -9.25 -8.22
C ARG A 91 -8.07 -8.20 -7.21
N SER A 92 -8.97 -8.62 -6.33
CA SER A 92 -9.49 -7.79 -5.25
C SER A 92 -9.32 -8.50 -3.91
N LEU A 93 -8.43 -7.94 -3.08
CA LEU A 93 -8.28 -8.38 -1.70
C LEU A 93 -9.61 -8.21 -0.95
N VAL A 94 -10.28 -7.06 -1.16
CA VAL A 94 -11.56 -6.75 -0.52
C VAL A 94 -12.63 -7.78 -0.90
N ALA A 95 -12.84 -8.05 -2.19
CA ALA A 95 -13.82 -9.02 -2.66
C ALA A 95 -13.55 -10.41 -2.08
N ASN A 96 -12.29 -10.83 -2.03
CA ASN A 96 -11.93 -12.13 -1.49
C ASN A 96 -12.13 -12.23 0.03
N LEU A 97 -11.88 -11.15 0.78
CA LEU A 97 -12.19 -11.10 2.22
C LEU A 97 -13.71 -11.13 2.48
N LEU A 98 -14.51 -10.42 1.67
CA LEU A 98 -15.97 -10.44 1.76
C LEU A 98 -16.55 -11.83 1.47
N LYS A 99 -16.02 -12.54 0.46
CA LYS A 99 -16.39 -13.94 0.15
C LYS A 99 -16.10 -14.90 1.30
N LEU A 100 -15.06 -14.63 2.08
CA LEU A 100 -14.69 -15.41 3.26
C LEU A 100 -15.48 -15.01 4.52
N GLY A 101 -16.37 -14.02 4.40
CA GLY A 101 -17.29 -13.60 5.44
C GLY A 101 -16.79 -12.51 6.38
N LEU A 102 -15.73 -11.78 6.02
CA LEU A 102 -15.30 -10.63 6.80
C LEU A 102 -16.19 -9.42 6.49
N ASP A 103 -16.54 -8.63 7.51
CA ASP A 103 -17.13 -7.30 7.32
C ASP A 103 -15.99 -6.28 7.15
N VAL A 104 -15.89 -5.68 5.97
CA VAL A 104 -14.73 -4.91 5.54
C VAL A 104 -15.06 -3.43 5.45
N TYR A 105 -14.26 -2.62 6.13
CA TYR A 105 -14.22 -1.18 6.02
C TYR A 105 -12.90 -0.74 5.37
N LEU A 106 -12.92 0.36 4.62
CA LEU A 106 -11.74 0.93 3.99
C LEU A 106 -11.69 2.42 4.25
N LEU A 107 -10.57 2.87 4.80
CA LEU A 107 -10.28 4.27 5.02
C LEU A 107 -9.64 4.87 3.75
N ASP A 108 -10.27 5.90 3.22
CA ASP A 108 -9.75 6.74 2.15
C ASP A 108 -9.47 8.13 2.68
N TRP A 109 -8.21 8.54 2.67
CA TRP A 109 -7.76 9.83 3.20
C TRP A 109 -8.17 11.01 2.32
N GLY A 110 -8.52 10.75 1.06
CA GLY A 110 -8.87 11.77 0.07
C GLY A 110 -7.67 12.55 -0.45
N TYR A 111 -7.93 13.77 -0.95
CA TYR A 111 -6.91 14.65 -1.55
C TYR A 111 -6.68 15.88 -0.69
N PRO A 112 -5.52 16.00 -0.05
CA PRO A 112 -5.14 17.23 0.63
C PRO A 112 -5.12 18.42 -0.32
N THR A 113 -5.73 19.51 0.11
CA THR A 113 -5.64 20.83 -0.51
C THR A 113 -4.48 21.60 0.10
N ARG A 114 -4.14 22.76 -0.47
CA ARG A 114 -3.11 23.64 0.11
C ARG A 114 -3.40 24.10 1.54
N ALA A 115 -4.69 24.16 1.92
CA ALA A 115 -5.07 24.52 3.28
C ALA A 115 -4.68 23.42 4.29
N ASP A 116 -4.61 22.18 3.83
CA ASP A 116 -4.33 21.00 4.64
C ASP A 116 -2.83 20.81 4.91
N ARG A 117 -1.95 21.72 4.44
CA ARG A 117 -0.48 21.63 4.63
C ARG A 117 -0.03 21.55 6.09
N TRP A 118 -0.87 22.01 7.01
CA TRP A 118 -0.63 22.06 8.44
C TRP A 118 -1.09 20.81 9.17
N LEU A 119 -1.79 19.88 8.49
CA LEU A 119 -2.18 18.61 9.11
C LEU A 119 -0.92 17.84 9.51
N THR A 120 -0.91 17.40 10.77
CA THR A 120 0.15 16.64 11.41
C THR A 120 -0.21 15.16 11.49
N LEU A 121 0.72 14.28 11.88
CA LEU A 121 0.38 12.88 12.14
C LEU A 121 -0.63 12.73 13.28
N ASP A 122 -0.73 13.69 14.18
CA ASP A 122 -1.73 13.70 15.25
C ASP A 122 -3.14 13.82 14.69
N ASP A 123 -3.36 14.76 13.76
CA ASP A 123 -4.65 14.95 13.08
C ASP A 123 -5.06 13.68 12.32
N TYR A 124 -4.10 13.00 11.68
CA TYR A 124 -4.37 11.75 10.96
C TYR A 124 -4.70 10.57 11.88
N LEU A 125 -3.93 10.37 12.95
CA LEU A 125 -4.03 9.17 13.79
C LEU A 125 -5.00 9.33 14.96
N ASN A 126 -4.93 10.44 15.68
CA ASN A 126 -5.77 10.71 16.85
C ASN A 126 -7.01 11.52 16.48
N GLY A 127 -7.07 12.12 15.28
CA GLY A 127 -8.28 12.67 14.69
C GLY A 127 -8.97 11.65 13.78
N TYR A 128 -8.64 11.69 12.49
CA TYR A 128 -9.40 10.97 11.45
C TYR A 128 -9.50 9.45 11.65
N LEU A 129 -8.38 8.77 11.96
CA LEU A 129 -8.38 7.33 12.17
C LEU A 129 -9.15 6.95 13.44
N ASP A 130 -8.94 7.66 14.56
CA ASP A 130 -9.64 7.42 15.81
C ASP A 130 -11.17 7.63 15.65
N ASN A 131 -11.57 8.70 14.95
CA ASN A 131 -12.98 8.97 14.64
C ASN A 131 -13.62 7.85 13.80
N CYS A 132 -12.90 7.31 12.82
CA CYS A 132 -13.37 6.17 12.02
C CYS A 132 -13.49 4.90 12.88
N VAL A 133 -12.53 4.63 13.75
CA VAL A 133 -12.57 3.48 14.67
C VAL A 133 -13.74 3.62 15.63
N ASP A 134 -13.94 4.80 16.23
CA ASP A 134 -15.06 5.10 17.12
C ASP A 134 -16.41 4.94 16.43
N PHE A 135 -16.53 5.40 15.17
CA PHE A 135 -17.73 5.21 14.37
C PHE A 135 -18.06 3.72 14.20
N ILE A 136 -17.06 2.89 13.87
CA ILE A 136 -17.24 1.45 13.68
C ILE A 136 -17.59 0.78 15.02
N CYS A 137 -16.86 1.08 16.09
CA CYS A 137 -17.14 0.58 17.44
C CYS A 137 -18.58 0.87 17.88
N LYS A 138 -19.04 2.13 17.71
CA LYS A 138 -20.43 2.54 18.02
C LYS A 138 -21.46 1.81 17.15
N THR A 139 -21.19 1.69 15.85
CA THR A 139 -22.10 1.06 14.88
C THR A 139 -22.33 -0.42 15.22
N HIS A 140 -21.28 -1.12 15.66
CA HIS A 140 -21.33 -2.55 15.99
C HIS A 140 -21.51 -2.85 17.47
N GLN A 141 -21.56 -1.84 18.34
CA GLN A 141 -21.58 -1.99 19.80
C GLN A 141 -20.41 -2.86 20.30
N LEU A 142 -19.22 -2.58 19.79
CA LEU A 142 -17.97 -3.26 20.13
C LEU A 142 -17.01 -2.27 20.78
N ASP A 143 -16.24 -2.73 21.76
CA ASP A 143 -15.14 -1.92 22.32
C ASP A 143 -13.91 -1.91 21.40
N LYS A 144 -13.76 -2.96 20.57
CA LYS A 144 -12.56 -3.22 19.77
C LYS A 144 -12.88 -3.73 18.37
N ILE A 145 -12.09 -3.30 17.38
CA ILE A 145 -12.16 -3.80 16.00
C ILE A 145 -10.84 -4.43 15.54
N ASN A 146 -10.85 -5.10 14.40
CA ASN A 146 -9.62 -5.55 13.76
C ASN A 146 -9.08 -4.44 12.85
N LEU A 147 -7.76 -4.24 12.85
CA LEU A 147 -7.08 -3.30 11.95
C LEU A 147 -6.20 -4.06 10.96
N LEU A 148 -6.25 -3.65 9.69
CA LEU A 148 -5.35 -4.11 8.64
C LEU A 148 -4.65 -2.90 8.03
N GLY A 149 -3.41 -2.67 8.43
CA GLY A 149 -2.60 -1.58 7.92
C GLY A 149 -1.70 -2.00 6.76
N ILE A 150 -1.61 -1.15 5.74
CA ILE A 150 -0.89 -1.45 4.50
C ILE A 150 0.23 -0.42 4.27
N CYS A 151 1.47 -0.89 4.10
CA CYS A 151 2.64 -0.03 3.87
C CYS A 151 2.75 1.06 4.96
N GLN A 152 2.75 2.35 4.58
CA GLN A 152 2.71 3.47 5.53
C GLN A 152 1.47 3.42 6.45
N GLY A 153 0.32 2.98 5.94
CA GLY A 153 -0.89 2.73 6.74
C GLY A 153 -0.69 1.63 7.80
N GLY A 154 0.26 0.71 7.58
CA GLY A 154 0.73 -0.24 8.57
C GLY A 154 1.53 0.40 9.69
N THR A 155 2.44 1.31 9.35
CA THR A 155 3.20 2.10 10.33
C THR A 155 2.25 2.97 11.17
N PHE A 156 1.24 3.56 10.53
CA PHE A 156 0.17 4.31 11.20
C PHE A 156 -0.66 3.42 12.12
N SER A 157 -1.06 2.23 11.66
CA SER A 157 -1.80 1.27 12.48
C SER A 157 -0.99 0.78 13.68
N LEU A 158 0.33 0.63 13.57
CA LEU A 158 1.23 0.32 14.68
C LEU A 158 1.28 1.45 15.71
N CYS A 159 1.45 2.69 15.25
CA CYS A 159 1.45 3.87 16.12
C CYS A 159 0.11 4.01 16.83
N TYR A 160 -0.99 3.93 16.09
CA TYR A 160 -2.35 3.98 16.61
C TYR A 160 -2.62 2.88 17.63
N SER A 161 -2.30 1.63 17.31
CA SER A 161 -2.52 0.49 18.22
C SER A 161 -1.67 0.57 19.49
N SER A 162 -0.50 1.24 19.43
CA SER A 162 0.30 1.55 20.62
C SER A 162 -0.36 2.62 21.49
N MET A 163 -1.03 3.60 20.90
CA MET A 163 -1.64 4.75 21.59
C MET A 163 -3.06 4.46 22.10
N HIS A 164 -3.75 3.49 21.48
CA HIS A 164 -5.13 3.09 21.75
C HIS A 164 -5.30 1.55 21.77
N PRO A 165 -4.53 0.82 22.61
CA PRO A 165 -4.57 -0.65 22.65
C PRO A 165 -5.93 -1.23 23.08
N ASP A 166 -6.74 -0.40 23.72
CA ASP A 166 -8.10 -0.64 24.17
C ASP A 166 -9.16 -0.58 23.05
N LYS A 167 -8.81 -0.11 21.84
CA LYS A 167 -9.71 -0.08 20.67
C LYS A 167 -9.38 -1.10 19.58
N VAL A 168 -8.27 -1.82 19.71
CA VAL A 168 -7.79 -2.78 18.68
C VAL A 168 -7.79 -4.20 19.22
N LYS A 169 -8.57 -5.08 18.59
CA LYS A 169 -8.68 -6.51 18.97
C LYS A 169 -7.55 -7.33 18.36
N ASN A 170 -7.33 -7.18 17.05
CA ASN A 170 -6.27 -7.86 16.31
C ASN A 170 -5.64 -6.87 15.32
N LEU A 171 -4.32 -6.93 15.16
CA LEU A 171 -3.58 -6.07 14.25
C LEU A 171 -2.94 -6.90 13.14
N ILE A 172 -3.27 -6.56 11.90
CA ILE A 172 -2.65 -7.11 10.70
C ILE A 172 -1.84 -5.99 10.07
N VAL A 173 -0.57 -6.26 9.75
CA VAL A 173 0.30 -5.33 9.03
C VAL A 173 0.85 -6.02 7.80
N MET A 174 0.78 -5.33 6.66
CA MET A 174 1.18 -5.87 5.37
C MET A 174 2.20 -4.96 4.70
N VAL A 175 3.34 -5.53 4.27
CA VAL A 175 4.48 -4.84 3.65
C VAL A 175 4.82 -3.52 4.33
N THR A 176 4.84 -3.58 5.67
CA THR A 176 4.91 -2.40 6.53
C THR A 176 6.36 -2.10 6.91
N PRO A 177 6.87 -0.87 6.69
CA PRO A 177 8.18 -0.50 7.18
C PRO A 177 8.14 -0.29 8.69
N VAL A 178 9.09 -0.90 9.40
CA VAL A 178 9.19 -0.82 10.86
C VAL A 178 10.60 -0.37 11.27
N ASP A 179 11.63 -1.05 10.80
CA ASP A 179 13.02 -0.56 10.91
C ASP A 179 13.40 0.20 9.64
N PHE A 180 13.54 1.52 9.74
CA PHE A 180 13.84 2.40 8.61
C PHE A 180 15.33 2.51 8.31
N LYS A 181 16.22 1.90 9.11
CA LYS A 181 17.67 1.97 8.90
C LYS A 181 18.17 0.84 7.99
N MET A 182 17.85 0.92 6.70
CA MET A 182 18.37 0.00 5.68
C MET A 182 19.35 0.71 4.75
N LYS A 183 20.51 0.10 4.50
CA LYS A 183 21.62 0.75 3.79
C LYS A 183 21.42 0.92 2.28
N ASN A 184 20.47 0.21 1.65
CA ASN A 184 20.44 0.03 0.19
C ASN A 184 19.08 0.24 -0.51
N THR A 185 18.06 0.82 0.12
CA THR A 185 16.81 1.19 -0.60
C THR A 185 16.84 2.66 -1.02
N LEU A 186 16.34 2.98 -2.23
CA LEU A 186 16.34 4.37 -2.72
C LEU A 186 15.48 5.29 -1.84
N LEU A 187 14.39 4.78 -1.26
CA LEU A 187 13.61 5.52 -0.26
C LEU A 187 14.46 5.90 0.96
N ASN A 188 15.35 5.03 1.41
CA ASN A 188 16.26 5.34 2.51
C ASN A 188 17.41 6.25 2.08
N MET A 189 17.87 6.16 0.82
CA MET A 189 18.85 7.12 0.31
C MET A 189 18.26 8.53 0.22
N ARG A 190 17.05 8.68 -0.32
CA ARG A 190 16.40 9.98 -0.49
C ARG A 190 15.74 10.52 0.77
N GLY A 191 15.19 9.65 1.63
CA GLY A 191 14.71 10.01 2.97
C GLY A 191 15.83 10.38 3.96
N GLY A 192 17.08 10.45 3.53
CA GLY A 192 18.24 10.88 4.34
C GLY A 192 18.86 9.80 5.23
N CYS A 193 18.39 8.55 5.20
CA CYS A 193 18.93 7.46 6.03
C CYS A 193 20.35 7.02 5.61
N THR A 194 20.67 7.07 4.32
CA THR A 194 21.98 6.60 3.79
C THR A 194 22.95 7.75 3.52
N LEU A 195 22.45 8.88 3.00
CA LEU A 195 23.26 10.05 2.66
C LEU A 195 23.40 11.04 3.84
N GLY A 196 22.70 10.80 4.95
CA GLY A 196 22.67 11.66 6.14
C GLY A 196 21.52 12.66 6.11
N SER A 197 21.14 13.18 7.30
CA SER A 197 20.16 14.27 7.45
C SER A 197 20.56 15.53 6.69
N ASP A 198 21.87 15.71 6.45
CA ASP A 198 22.43 16.86 5.74
C ASP A 198 22.22 16.79 4.22
N ALA A 199 21.84 15.61 3.68
CA ALA A 199 21.62 15.43 2.24
C ALA A 199 20.21 15.81 1.78
N LEU A 200 19.23 15.85 2.70
CA LEU A 200 17.88 16.34 2.43
C LEU A 200 17.41 17.20 3.60
N ASP A 201 17.41 18.52 3.39
CA ASP A 201 16.75 19.46 4.26
C ASP A 201 15.22 19.36 4.08
N VAL A 202 14.62 18.47 4.87
CA VAL A 202 13.18 18.24 4.89
C VAL A 202 12.45 19.54 5.26
N ASP A 203 13.03 20.38 6.11
CA ASP A 203 12.36 21.58 6.54
C ASP A 203 12.24 22.60 5.41
N LEU A 204 13.34 22.85 4.70
CA LEU A 204 13.35 23.70 3.51
C LEU A 204 12.43 23.17 2.40
N MET A 205 12.43 21.85 2.18
CA MET A 205 11.57 21.22 1.17
C MET A 205 10.10 21.48 1.44
N ILE A 206 9.65 21.27 2.68
CA ILE A 206 8.25 21.44 3.06
C ILE A 206 7.87 22.91 3.14
N ASP A 207 8.75 23.78 3.59
CA ASP A 207 8.51 25.23 3.61
C ASP A 207 8.32 25.78 2.19
N ALA A 208 9.09 25.27 1.22
CA ALA A 208 9.00 25.66 -0.19
C ALA A 208 7.76 25.09 -0.90
N MET A 209 7.42 23.82 -0.67
CA MET A 209 6.32 23.15 -1.40
C MET A 209 4.95 23.32 -0.73
N GLY A 210 4.90 23.47 0.59
CA GLY A 210 3.68 23.40 1.38
C GLY A 210 3.20 21.96 1.53
N ASN A 211 2.48 21.44 0.53
CA ASN A 211 2.22 20.00 0.43
C ASN A 211 3.31 19.37 -0.43
N VAL A 212 3.60 18.08 -0.19
CA VAL A 212 4.46 17.32 -1.10
C VAL A 212 3.60 16.82 -2.26
N PRO A 213 3.88 17.24 -3.52
CA PRO A 213 3.04 16.86 -4.65
C PRO A 213 3.03 15.35 -4.91
N GLY A 214 1.87 14.80 -5.24
CA GLY A 214 1.76 13.38 -5.61
C GLY A 214 2.65 12.98 -6.78
N ASP A 215 2.78 13.86 -7.78
CA ASP A 215 3.68 13.67 -8.94
C ASP A 215 5.15 13.54 -8.54
N PHE A 216 5.57 14.28 -7.51
CA PHE A 216 6.92 14.17 -6.98
C PHE A 216 7.14 12.79 -6.36
N LEU A 217 6.20 12.33 -5.52
CA LEU A 217 6.25 11.00 -4.90
C LEU A 217 6.22 9.86 -5.94
N ASN A 218 5.44 10.03 -7.01
CA ASN A 218 5.41 9.09 -8.14
C ASN A 218 6.74 9.00 -8.87
N LEU A 219 7.37 10.14 -9.11
CA LEU A 219 8.70 10.17 -9.71
C LEU A 219 9.70 9.41 -8.83
N GLU A 220 9.65 9.58 -7.51
CA GLU A 220 10.49 8.81 -6.59
C GLU A 220 10.21 7.30 -6.68
N PHE A 221 8.93 6.90 -6.77
CA PHE A 221 8.56 5.50 -6.91
C PHE A 221 9.05 4.89 -8.23
N LEU A 222 8.89 5.58 -9.35
CA LEU A 222 9.38 5.12 -10.66
C LEU A 222 10.90 4.97 -10.67
N MET A 223 11.60 5.87 -9.97
CA MET A 223 13.06 5.85 -9.84
C MET A 223 13.58 4.69 -8.97
N LEU A 224 12.74 3.98 -8.23
CA LEU A 224 13.16 2.77 -7.49
C LEU A 224 13.60 1.65 -8.43
N LYS A 225 13.00 1.56 -9.63
CA LYS A 225 13.35 0.57 -10.65
C LYS A 225 13.26 1.15 -12.06
N PRO A 226 14.14 2.08 -12.45
CA PRO A 226 14.06 2.79 -13.72
C PRO A 226 14.19 1.84 -14.93
N LEU A 227 14.93 0.73 -14.78
CA LEU A 227 15.06 -0.27 -15.84
C LEU A 227 13.82 -1.16 -15.98
N GLN A 228 13.18 -1.55 -14.87
CA GLN A 228 12.00 -2.45 -14.92
C GLN A 228 10.70 -1.68 -15.17
N LEU A 229 10.52 -0.53 -14.51
CA LEU A 229 9.34 0.34 -14.64
C LEU A 229 9.45 1.34 -15.79
N GLY A 230 10.65 1.57 -16.32
CA GLY A 230 10.90 2.35 -17.53
C GLY A 230 11.17 1.45 -18.73
N TYR A 231 12.41 0.99 -18.89
CA TYR A 231 12.85 0.35 -20.14
C TYR A 231 12.14 -0.97 -20.49
N GLN A 232 12.08 -1.93 -19.55
CA GLN A 232 11.45 -3.24 -19.78
C GLN A 232 9.94 -3.10 -20.03
N LYS A 233 9.29 -2.16 -19.36
CA LYS A 233 7.87 -1.83 -19.57
C LYS A 233 7.57 -1.46 -21.02
N TYR A 234 8.45 -0.71 -21.69
CA TYR A 234 8.27 -0.35 -23.10
C TYR A 234 8.59 -1.52 -24.05
N LEU A 235 9.52 -2.40 -23.69
CA LEU A 235 9.83 -3.60 -24.47
C LEU A 235 8.69 -4.63 -24.43
N ASP A 236 8.04 -4.79 -23.28
CA ASP A 236 6.91 -5.71 -23.10
C ASP A 236 5.59 -5.13 -23.66
N LEU A 237 5.58 -3.83 -24.01
CA LEU A 237 4.38 -3.11 -24.41
C LEU A 237 3.67 -3.71 -25.64
N PRO A 238 4.36 -4.14 -26.72
CA PRO A 238 3.72 -4.81 -27.84
C PRO A 238 2.98 -6.10 -27.43
N ASP A 239 3.56 -6.89 -26.52
CA ASP A 239 2.94 -8.10 -26.00
C ASP A 239 1.73 -7.79 -25.11
N ILE A 240 1.84 -6.77 -24.25
CA ILE A 240 0.76 -6.31 -23.38
C ILE A 240 -0.41 -5.80 -24.23
N MET A 241 -0.14 -4.94 -25.20
CA MET A 241 -1.16 -4.34 -26.06
C MET A 241 -1.87 -5.37 -26.93
N SER A 242 -1.17 -6.43 -27.35
CA SER A 242 -1.77 -7.49 -28.18
C SER A 242 -2.85 -8.32 -27.49
N SER A 243 -2.92 -8.30 -26.15
CA SER A 243 -3.91 -9.00 -25.34
C SER A 243 -4.79 -8.01 -24.59
N GLN A 244 -6.10 -8.06 -24.86
CA GLN A 244 -7.07 -7.15 -24.24
C GLN A 244 -7.02 -7.21 -22.70
N ASP A 245 -6.96 -8.40 -22.11
CA ASP A 245 -6.87 -8.56 -20.66
C ASP A 245 -5.57 -7.99 -20.08
N LYS A 246 -4.43 -8.22 -20.74
CA LYS A 246 -3.14 -7.67 -20.28
C LYS A 246 -3.13 -6.14 -20.40
N LEU A 247 -3.68 -5.60 -21.47
CA LEU A 247 -3.80 -4.17 -21.70
C LEU A 247 -4.72 -3.50 -20.66
N LEU A 248 -5.89 -4.08 -20.36
CA LEU A 248 -6.79 -3.58 -19.32
C LEU A 248 -6.12 -3.58 -17.94
N ASN A 249 -5.45 -4.68 -17.57
CA ASN A 249 -4.67 -4.76 -16.34
C ASN A 249 -3.58 -3.69 -16.27
N PHE A 250 -2.86 -3.48 -17.37
CA PHE A 250 -1.84 -2.46 -17.47
C PHE A 250 -2.42 -1.06 -17.29
N MET A 251 -3.51 -0.72 -17.99
CA MET A 251 -4.16 0.58 -17.88
C MET A 251 -4.72 0.85 -16.47
N ARG A 252 -5.27 -0.16 -15.80
CA ARG A 252 -5.71 -0.06 -14.39
C ARG A 252 -4.54 0.23 -13.44
N MET A 253 -3.41 -0.43 -13.67
CA MET A 253 -2.18 -0.18 -12.90
C MET A 253 -1.61 1.22 -13.16
N GLU A 254 -1.60 1.68 -14.41
CA GLU A 254 -1.17 3.04 -14.75
C GLU A 254 -2.10 4.08 -14.11
N LYS A 255 -3.42 3.87 -14.20
CA LYS A 255 -4.40 4.72 -13.52
C LYS A 255 -4.14 4.80 -12.02
N TRP A 256 -3.79 3.69 -11.37
CA TRP A 256 -3.42 3.70 -9.95
C TRP A 256 -2.08 4.41 -9.68
N ILE A 257 -1.06 4.18 -10.50
CA ILE A 257 0.26 4.79 -10.35
C ILE A 257 0.16 6.31 -10.50
N PHE A 258 -0.68 6.82 -11.41
CA PHE A 258 -0.84 8.25 -11.64
C PHE A 258 -1.94 8.90 -10.79
N ASP A 259 -2.73 8.12 -10.05
CA ASP A 259 -3.71 8.65 -9.10
C ASP A 259 -3.10 8.75 -7.69
N SER A 260 -2.32 9.81 -7.52
CA SER A 260 -1.48 10.04 -6.34
C SER A 260 -1.83 11.36 -5.68
N PRO A 261 -2.51 11.31 -4.53
CA PRO A 261 -2.77 12.49 -3.74
C PRO A 261 -1.48 13.16 -3.25
N ASP A 262 -1.54 14.48 -3.08
CA ASP A 262 -0.55 15.22 -2.32
C ASP A 262 -0.48 14.71 -0.88
N GLN A 263 0.67 14.86 -0.22
CA GLN A 263 0.77 14.67 1.22
C GLN A 263 0.85 16.01 1.95
N ALA A 264 0.10 16.12 3.05
CA ALA A 264 0.16 17.28 3.93
C ALA A 264 1.58 17.51 4.44
N GLY A 265 2.03 18.76 4.35
CA GLY A 265 3.41 19.16 4.64
C GLY A 265 3.91 18.73 6.01
N GLU A 266 3.20 19.11 7.08
CA GLU A 266 3.66 18.85 8.45
C GLU A 266 3.63 17.36 8.81
N ALA A 267 2.61 16.61 8.38
CA ALA A 267 2.57 15.16 8.52
C ALA A 267 3.74 14.48 7.80
N TYR A 268 4.06 14.91 6.57
CA TYR A 268 5.17 14.37 5.81
C TYR A 268 6.53 14.75 6.41
N ARG A 269 6.68 16.01 6.87
CA ARG A 269 7.87 16.51 7.58
C ARG A 269 8.18 15.64 8.79
N GLN A 270 7.16 15.42 9.63
CA GLN A 270 7.29 14.57 10.81
C GLN A 270 7.62 13.13 10.41
N PHE A 271 6.94 12.58 9.40
CA PHE A 271 7.17 11.21 8.95
C PHE A 271 8.62 10.98 8.47
N LEU A 272 9.18 11.88 7.66
CA LEU A 272 10.58 11.77 7.24
C LEU A 272 11.56 11.92 8.40
N LYS A 273 11.39 12.93 9.25
CA LYS A 273 12.35 13.22 10.33
C LYS A 273 12.33 12.13 11.40
N ASP A 274 11.15 11.69 11.82
CA ASP A 274 11.02 10.73 12.91
C ASP A 274 11.27 9.30 12.45
N PHE A 275 10.74 8.90 11.29
CA PHE A 275 10.79 7.51 10.85
C PHE A 275 12.03 7.26 9.99
N TYR A 276 12.22 7.99 8.88
CA TYR A 276 13.37 7.75 7.99
C TYR A 276 14.69 8.22 8.63
N GLN A 277 14.84 9.51 8.91
CA GLN A 277 16.10 10.07 9.41
C GLN A 277 16.42 9.59 10.83
N GLY A 278 15.43 9.64 11.73
CA GLY A 278 15.60 9.32 13.14
C GLY A 278 15.49 7.84 13.48
N ASN A 279 14.81 7.04 12.66
CA ASN A 279 14.40 5.66 12.97
C ASN A 279 13.84 5.52 14.40
N LYS A 280 13.02 6.51 14.79
CA LYS A 280 12.54 6.68 16.17
C LYS A 280 11.51 5.61 16.56
N LEU A 281 10.82 4.99 15.59
CA LEU A 281 9.75 4.03 15.85
C LEU A 281 10.25 2.84 16.66
N ILE A 282 11.34 2.20 16.22
CA ILE A 282 11.92 1.05 16.93
C ILE A 282 12.62 1.44 18.25
N LYS A 283 12.99 2.71 18.38
CA LYS A 283 13.58 3.27 19.61
C LYS A 283 12.52 3.67 20.64
N GLY A 284 11.24 3.73 20.25
CA GLY A 284 10.16 4.25 21.09
C GLY A 284 10.26 5.76 21.31
N GLU A 285 10.86 6.50 20.38
CA GLU A 285 11.11 7.96 20.49
C GLU A 285 10.11 8.80 19.66
N VAL A 286 9.18 8.15 18.94
CA VAL A 286 8.13 8.84 18.18
C VAL A 286 7.10 9.41 19.15
N VAL A 287 6.73 10.68 18.96
CA VAL A 287 5.68 11.36 19.72
C VAL A 287 4.63 11.87 18.73
N ILE A 288 3.36 11.53 18.94
CA ILE A 288 2.24 11.93 18.11
C ILE A 288 1.22 12.62 19.01
N GLY A 289 1.01 13.91 18.78
CA GLY A 289 0.31 14.78 19.73
C GLY A 289 1.03 14.79 21.07
N GLU A 290 0.30 14.42 22.12
CA GLU A 290 0.84 14.30 23.49
C GLU A 290 1.27 12.87 23.84
N LYS A 291 1.09 11.90 22.93
CA LYS A 291 1.32 10.47 23.20
C LYS A 291 2.65 9.98 22.63
N GLN A 292 3.45 9.34 23.48
CA GLN A 292 4.64 8.62 23.04
C GLN A 292 4.26 7.25 22.47
N VAL A 293 4.72 6.96 21.26
CA VAL A 293 4.54 5.67 20.62
C VAL A 293 5.58 4.68 21.16
N ASN A 294 5.09 3.58 21.71
CA ASN A 294 5.91 2.48 22.21
C ASN A 294 5.36 1.16 21.69
N LEU A 295 6.09 0.51 20.78
CA LEU A 295 5.67 -0.78 20.22
C LEU A 295 5.48 -1.89 21.28
N LYS A 296 6.08 -1.77 22.47
CA LYS A 296 5.81 -2.69 23.58
C LYS A 296 4.38 -2.60 24.13
N ALA A 297 3.66 -1.51 23.86
CA ALA A 297 2.24 -1.38 24.19
C ALA A 297 1.33 -2.15 23.21
N VAL A 298 1.83 -2.53 22.03
CA VAL A 298 1.12 -3.38 21.06
C VAL A 298 1.10 -4.81 21.60
N ASN A 299 0.10 -5.11 22.43
CA ASN A 299 -0.06 -6.37 23.18
C ASN A 299 -1.13 -7.32 22.61
N MET A 300 -1.99 -6.81 21.73
CA MET A 300 -2.98 -7.58 20.98
C MET A 300 -2.31 -8.53 19.98
N PRO A 301 -2.98 -9.58 19.48
CA PRO A 301 -2.43 -10.46 18.46
C PRO A 301 -2.00 -9.70 17.20
N VAL A 302 -0.83 -10.05 16.66
CA VAL A 302 -0.25 -9.42 15.47
C VAL A 302 -0.01 -10.45 14.35
N LEU A 303 -0.51 -10.15 13.16
CA LEU A 303 -0.18 -10.85 11.92
C LEU A 303 0.67 -9.94 11.03
N ASN A 304 1.93 -10.32 10.81
CA ASN A 304 2.86 -9.59 9.95
C ASN A 304 3.03 -10.31 8.60
N LEU A 305 2.63 -9.65 7.52
CA LEU A 305 2.64 -10.19 6.17
C LEU A 305 3.65 -9.40 5.33
N TYR A 306 4.62 -10.07 4.72
CA TYR A 306 5.66 -9.39 3.93
C TYR A 306 5.92 -10.07 2.59
N ALA A 307 6.43 -9.29 1.64
CA ALA A 307 6.82 -9.75 0.31
C ALA A 307 8.32 -10.05 0.27
N GLU A 308 8.72 -11.24 -0.17
CA GLU A 308 10.13 -11.68 -0.17
C GLU A 308 11.02 -10.90 -1.14
N LYS A 309 10.42 -10.39 -2.23
CA LYS A 309 11.12 -9.63 -3.28
C LYS A 309 10.71 -8.17 -3.24
N ASP A 310 10.36 -7.66 -2.06
CA ASP A 310 10.02 -6.26 -1.88
C ASP A 310 11.29 -5.40 -1.90
N HIS A 311 11.31 -4.42 -2.80
CA HIS A 311 12.41 -3.47 -2.96
C HIS A 311 12.02 -2.08 -2.45
N LEU A 312 10.73 -1.86 -2.17
CA LEU A 312 10.22 -0.64 -1.58
C LEU A 312 10.42 -0.68 -0.07
N VAL A 313 9.89 -1.74 0.55
CA VAL A 313 10.05 -2.04 1.96
C VAL A 313 10.86 -3.33 2.05
N ASP A 314 12.14 -3.22 2.39
CA ASP A 314 12.99 -4.40 2.51
C ASP A 314 12.36 -5.40 3.50
N PRO A 315 12.29 -6.71 3.18
CA PRO A 315 11.70 -7.72 4.06
C PRO A 315 12.22 -7.65 5.50
N SER A 316 13.51 -7.36 5.68
CA SER A 316 14.11 -7.27 7.02
C SER A 316 13.55 -6.10 7.83
N SER A 317 13.14 -5.00 7.19
CA SER A 317 12.44 -3.88 7.83
C SER A 317 11.11 -4.34 8.44
N SER A 318 10.31 -5.10 7.69
CA SER A 318 9.04 -5.62 8.19
C SER A 318 9.24 -6.72 9.26
N ILE A 319 10.19 -7.64 9.06
CA ILE A 319 10.44 -8.76 9.99
C ILE A 319 10.93 -8.27 11.36
N ALA A 320 11.65 -7.15 11.41
CA ALA A 320 12.17 -6.55 12.64
C ALA A 320 11.08 -6.31 13.69
N LEU A 321 9.82 -6.12 13.28
CA LEU A 321 8.67 -5.88 14.16
C LEU A 321 8.58 -6.85 15.35
N LYS A 322 8.89 -8.13 15.13
CA LYS A 322 8.83 -9.18 16.17
C LYS A 322 9.64 -8.84 17.41
N GLN A 323 10.74 -8.10 17.25
CA GLN A 323 11.65 -7.75 18.35
C GLN A 323 11.08 -6.64 19.24
N TYR A 324 10.24 -5.78 18.67
CA TYR A 324 9.80 -4.54 19.30
C TYR A 324 8.38 -4.60 19.86
N VAL A 325 7.50 -5.41 19.28
CA VAL A 325 6.13 -5.56 19.80
C VAL A 325 6.08 -6.20 21.19
N GLY A 326 5.04 -5.88 21.95
CA GLY A 326 4.75 -6.51 23.25
C GLY A 326 3.86 -7.75 23.16
N SER A 327 3.32 -8.04 21.98
CA SER A 327 2.39 -9.13 21.74
C SER A 327 3.03 -10.49 21.97
N LYS A 328 2.31 -11.35 22.71
CA LYS A 328 2.68 -12.76 22.90
C LYS A 328 2.15 -13.66 21.79
N ASP A 329 1.20 -13.17 21.01
CA ASP A 329 0.61 -13.87 19.88
C ASP A 329 1.02 -13.18 18.59
N TYR A 330 2.16 -13.60 18.07
CA TYR A 330 2.78 -13.02 16.88
C TYR A 330 2.91 -14.08 15.79
N THR A 331 2.25 -13.85 14.66
CA THR A 331 2.33 -14.67 13.46
C THR A 331 3.01 -13.88 12.36
N VAL A 332 3.89 -14.52 11.60
CA VAL A 332 4.56 -13.92 10.43
C VAL A 332 4.47 -14.84 9.23
N GLN A 333 4.18 -14.30 8.06
CA GLN A 333 4.08 -15.07 6.82
C GLN A 333 4.62 -14.27 5.63
N SER A 334 5.37 -14.96 4.76
CA SER A 334 5.97 -14.39 3.56
C SER A 334 5.19 -14.77 2.31
N PHE A 335 5.33 -13.98 1.26
CA PHE A 335 4.84 -14.29 -0.08
C PHE A 335 5.93 -14.04 -1.13
N PRO A 336 6.11 -14.93 -2.13
CA PRO A 336 7.22 -14.89 -3.09
C PRO A 336 6.99 -13.87 -4.23
N VAL A 337 6.62 -12.65 -3.86
CA VAL A 337 6.29 -11.53 -4.76
C VAL A 337 7.04 -10.26 -4.35
N GLY A 338 6.96 -9.21 -5.17
CA GLY A 338 7.36 -7.86 -4.77
C GLY A 338 6.21 -7.07 -4.15
N HIS A 339 6.47 -5.81 -3.76
CA HIS A 339 5.53 -4.94 -3.04
C HIS A 339 4.11 -4.95 -3.62
N ILE A 340 3.98 -4.55 -4.90
CA ILE A 340 2.69 -4.49 -5.60
C ILE A 340 2.07 -5.88 -5.77
N GLY A 341 2.90 -6.90 -5.92
CA GLY A 341 2.44 -8.27 -6.11
C GLY A 341 1.65 -8.80 -4.91
N MET A 342 1.79 -8.21 -3.72
CA MET A 342 0.95 -8.54 -2.56
C MET A 342 -0.54 -8.26 -2.81
N TYR A 343 -0.85 -7.26 -3.64
CA TYR A 343 -2.22 -6.84 -3.91
C TYR A 343 -2.76 -7.42 -5.22
N VAL A 344 -1.93 -7.60 -6.24
CA VAL A 344 -2.42 -7.91 -7.60
C VAL A 344 -1.98 -9.27 -8.12
N SER A 345 -1.08 -9.98 -7.44
CA SER A 345 -0.69 -11.31 -7.91
C SER A 345 -1.84 -12.30 -7.71
N GLY A 346 -2.30 -12.94 -8.78
CA GLY A 346 -3.34 -14.00 -8.69
C GLY A 346 -2.95 -15.14 -7.73
N LYS A 347 -1.65 -15.46 -7.62
CA LYS A 347 -1.16 -16.46 -6.65
C LYS A 347 -1.37 -15.98 -5.22
N VAL A 348 -1.06 -14.72 -4.93
CA VAL A 348 -1.24 -14.14 -3.60
C VAL A 348 -2.73 -13.97 -3.29
N GLN A 349 -3.55 -13.56 -4.25
CA GLN A 349 -5.00 -13.44 -4.07
C GLN A 349 -5.69 -14.77 -3.71
N ARG A 350 -5.09 -15.92 -4.09
CA ARG A 350 -5.56 -17.23 -3.64
C ARG A 350 -5.21 -17.53 -2.18
N ASP A 351 -4.03 -17.13 -1.72
CA ASP A 351 -3.46 -17.62 -0.46
C ASP A 351 -3.56 -16.57 0.69
N LEU A 352 -3.48 -15.27 0.38
CA LEU A 352 -3.48 -14.15 1.33
C LEU A 352 -4.84 -13.93 2.02
N PRO A 353 -5.97 -13.81 1.30
CA PRO A 353 -7.28 -13.63 1.96
C PRO A 353 -7.64 -14.79 2.89
N PRO A 354 -7.48 -16.08 2.51
CA PRO A 354 -7.70 -17.19 3.43
C PRO A 354 -6.75 -17.18 4.64
N THR A 355 -5.50 -16.77 4.46
CA THR A 355 -4.55 -16.59 5.58
C THR A 355 -5.11 -15.62 6.61
N ILE A 356 -5.55 -14.43 6.17
CA ILE A 356 -6.13 -13.41 7.03
C ILE A 356 -7.41 -13.91 7.71
N ALA A 357 -8.34 -14.46 6.91
CA ALA A 357 -9.64 -14.92 7.40
C ALA A 357 -9.51 -16.04 8.44
N ASN A 358 -8.68 -17.04 8.17
CA ASN A 358 -8.45 -18.15 9.11
C ASN A 358 -7.75 -17.67 10.38
N TRP A 359 -6.78 -16.77 10.25
CA TRP A 359 -6.07 -16.21 11.40
C TRP A 359 -7.00 -15.40 12.31
N LEU A 360 -7.90 -14.59 11.73
CA LEU A 360 -8.92 -13.85 12.47
C LEU A 360 -9.96 -14.79 13.07
N LYS A 361 -10.43 -15.81 12.33
CA LYS A 361 -11.41 -16.79 12.82
C LYS A 361 -10.92 -17.54 14.05
N ALA A 362 -9.62 -17.82 14.14
CA ALA A 362 -9.01 -18.45 15.32
C ALA A 362 -9.00 -17.54 16.57
N ARG A 363 -9.27 -16.25 16.41
CA ARG A 363 -9.24 -15.19 17.45
C ARG A 363 -10.55 -14.40 17.52
N GLY A 364 -11.58 -14.91 16.82
CA GLY A 364 -12.90 -14.31 16.61
C GLY A 364 -13.69 -14.18 17.89
#